data_AF-A0AAD8A5V1-F1
#
_entry.id   AF-A0AAD8A5V1-F1
#
_cell.length_a   1.000
_cell.length_b   1.000
_cell.length_c   1.000
_cell.angle_alpha   90.00
_cell.angle_beta   90.00
_cell.angle_gamma   90.00
#
_symmetry.space_group_name_H-M   'P 1'
#
loop_
_entity.id
_entity.type
_entity.pdbx_description
1 polymer ?
#
loop_
_entity_poly.entity_id
_entity_poly.type
_entity_poly.pdbx_seq_one_letter_code
_entity_poly.pdbx_strand_id
1 'polypeptide(L)'
;QFATSRAEFDESEYVVRRRYNDFIWLRQKLVEAFPTHLIPPLPGKHTLLAQLDRYSKEFIVARMALLHRFLNRVANHPVLSCNQSVKVFLTAKPSEFAIHRKSRQGLLGRVSSSFHNLAAVYMIRQRNLEFDQVREYVTCLGEKLINVDKISQRIYKEGQEYLYELHQMHPIFTLWSASEPELSPVLLAMATAVEHNAQAQQHVLVTFTPNIAQEYLLYIEAVKEALTRRDSVQIEFELTVEELKKKRTEKEMLLAGEQAPTTNATTGGFSLGGTALWKSAGEMRDDKLQRLAQAIPQLVKQVEENQDKVECANENLRADLERWHYEKKDDLKKLFVALANQQIKYYEQCLAAWEEVLPDMKGIDTTFSSNNKQQLQVTS
;
A
#
# COMPACT_ATOMS: atom_id res chain seq x y z
N GLN A 1 6.10 8.19 -20.98
CA GLN A 1 5.51 7.84 -22.28
C GLN A 1 4.31 6.97 -21.98
N PHE A 2 3.15 7.37 -22.47
CA PHE A 2 1.89 6.63 -22.31
C PHE A 2 1.40 6.30 -23.72
N ALA A 3 1.17 5.01 -24.00
CA ALA A 3 0.63 4.55 -25.26
C ALA A 3 -0.77 3.96 -25.02
N THR A 4 -1.70 4.21 -25.94
CA THR A 4 -3.09 3.78 -25.80
C THR A 4 -3.72 3.47 -27.16
N SER A 5 -4.58 2.47 -27.19
CA SER A 5 -5.44 2.13 -28.34
C SER A 5 -6.90 2.56 -28.14
N ARG A 6 -7.21 3.24 -27.03
CA ARG A 6 -8.58 3.67 -26.71
C ARG A 6 -8.97 4.87 -27.57
N ALA A 7 -10.12 4.76 -28.25
CA ALA A 7 -10.63 5.79 -29.17
C ALA A 7 -10.96 7.15 -28.51
N GLU A 8 -11.06 7.18 -27.18
CA GLU A 8 -11.29 8.42 -26.42
C GLU A 8 -10.06 9.33 -26.33
N PHE A 9 -8.90 8.90 -26.81
CA PHE A 9 -7.66 9.68 -26.86
C PHE A 9 -7.37 10.13 -28.30
N ASP A 10 -6.94 11.38 -28.45
CA ASP A 10 -6.68 12.00 -29.75
C ASP A 10 -5.40 11.46 -30.41
N GLU A 11 -4.43 11.03 -29.61
CA GLU A 11 -3.15 10.48 -30.05
C GLU A 11 -2.95 9.06 -29.49
N SER A 12 -2.24 8.22 -30.24
CA SER A 12 -1.87 6.88 -29.79
C SER A 12 -0.74 6.88 -28.76
N GLU A 13 -0.02 8.00 -28.62
CA GLU A 13 1.12 8.13 -27.74
C GLU A 13 1.25 9.55 -27.17
N TYR A 14 1.45 9.67 -25.85
CA TYR A 14 1.68 10.93 -25.16
C TYR A 14 2.99 10.92 -24.36
N VAL A 15 3.74 12.02 -24.44
CA VAL A 15 4.94 12.25 -23.63
C VAL A 15 4.77 13.54 -22.83
N VAL A 16 4.40 13.39 -21.55
CA VAL A 16 4.25 14.51 -20.61
C VAL A 16 5.24 14.42 -19.46
N ARG A 17 5.70 15.58 -18.98
CA ARG A 17 6.53 15.67 -17.77
C ARG A 17 5.64 15.92 -16.55
N ARG A 18 5.84 15.11 -15.50
CA ARG A 18 5.13 15.20 -14.21
C ARG A 18 6.12 15.09 -13.07
N ARG A 19 5.96 15.94 -12.06
CA ARG A 19 6.75 15.86 -10.80
C ARG A 19 6.00 15.04 -9.76
N TYR A 20 6.70 14.55 -8.73
CA TYR A 20 6.09 13.75 -7.65
C TYR A 20 4.84 14.39 -7.02
N ASN A 21 4.84 15.71 -6.78
CA ASN A 21 3.65 16.41 -6.25
C ASN A 21 2.42 16.33 -7.15
N ASP A 22 2.59 16.01 -8.43
CA ASP A 22 1.50 15.87 -9.38
C ASP A 22 0.83 14.51 -9.23
N PHE A 23 1.61 13.49 -8.87
CA PHE A 23 1.08 12.18 -8.50
C PHE A 23 0.27 12.27 -7.21
N ILE A 24 0.74 13.06 -6.23
CA ILE A 24 -0.04 13.33 -5.01
C ILE A 24 -1.40 13.93 -5.37
N TRP A 25 -1.41 14.95 -6.24
CA TRP A 25 -2.65 15.57 -6.72
C TRP A 25 -3.56 14.53 -7.40
N LEU A 26 -3.00 13.68 -8.26
CA LEU A 26 -3.77 12.65 -8.95
C LEU A 26 -4.39 11.65 -7.95
N ARG A 27 -3.60 11.13 -7.01
CA ARG A 27 -4.11 10.22 -5.98
C ARG A 27 -5.22 10.87 -5.16
N GLN A 28 -5.05 12.13 -4.76
CA GLN A 28 -6.09 12.87 -4.03
C GLN A 28 -7.38 12.98 -4.84
N LYS A 29 -7.29 13.30 -6.13
CA LYS A 29 -8.45 13.37 -7.03
C LYS A 29 -9.16 12.02 -7.18
N LEU A 30 -8.40 10.94 -7.23
CA LEU A 30 -8.97 9.58 -7.29
C LEU A 30 -9.66 9.20 -5.99
N VAL A 31 -9.08 9.52 -4.82
CA VAL A 31 -9.71 9.27 -3.51
C VAL A 31 -10.99 10.08 -3.35
N GLU A 32 -11.01 11.34 -3.80
CA GLU A 32 -12.21 12.20 -3.78
C GLU A 32 -13.31 11.68 -4.72
N ALA A 33 -12.94 11.24 -5.93
CA ALA A 33 -13.90 10.78 -6.94
C ALA A 33 -14.42 9.36 -6.64
N PHE A 34 -13.62 8.52 -5.99
CA PHE A 34 -13.91 7.11 -5.78
C PHE A 34 -13.65 6.70 -4.32
N PRO A 35 -14.51 7.15 -3.39
CA PRO A 35 -14.30 6.97 -1.95
C PRO A 35 -14.40 5.51 -1.49
N THR A 36 -14.90 4.59 -2.31
CA THR A 36 -15.06 3.17 -1.97
C THR A 36 -14.10 2.24 -2.72
N HIS A 37 -13.36 2.76 -3.71
CA HIS A 37 -12.35 2.00 -4.46
C HIS A 37 -11.00 1.94 -3.73
N LEU A 38 -10.26 0.88 -3.98
CA LEU A 38 -8.87 0.72 -3.54
C LEU A 38 -7.94 1.52 -4.44
N ILE A 39 -7.51 2.68 -3.95
CA ILE A 39 -6.59 3.54 -4.70
C ILE A 39 -5.14 3.11 -4.42
N PRO A 40 -4.33 2.80 -5.45
CA PRO A 40 -2.93 2.44 -5.26
C PRO A 40 -2.18 3.48 -4.41
N PRO A 41 -1.33 3.08 -3.45
CA PRO A 41 -0.56 3.99 -2.63
C PRO A 41 0.57 4.61 -3.45
N LEU A 42 1.05 5.77 -2.99
CA LEU A 42 2.25 6.39 -3.53
C LEU A 42 3.43 6.13 -2.60
N PRO A 43 4.65 6.05 -3.13
CA PRO A 43 5.85 5.99 -2.30
C PRO A 43 5.89 7.21 -1.38
N GLY A 44 6.05 6.99 -0.06
CA GLY A 44 6.11 8.07 0.92
C GLY A 44 7.26 9.06 0.66
N LYS A 45 7.12 10.29 1.17
CA LYS A 45 8.16 11.33 1.01
C LYS A 45 9.50 10.93 1.65
N HIS A 46 9.44 10.18 2.77
CA HIS A 46 10.60 9.84 3.60
C HIS A 46 10.68 8.35 4.00
N THR A 47 9.71 7.51 3.65
CA THR A 47 9.52 6.23 4.36
C THR A 47 10.12 5.00 3.68
N LEU A 48 10.28 5.01 2.35
CA LEU A 48 10.70 3.81 1.61
C LEU A 48 12.21 3.71 1.37
N LEU A 49 12.91 4.82 1.51
CA LEU A 49 14.30 4.95 1.11
C LEU A 49 15.06 5.76 2.17
N ALA A 50 14.60 5.71 3.42
CA ALA A 50 15.19 6.48 4.54
C ALA A 50 16.68 6.16 4.76
N GLN A 51 17.14 5.00 4.28
CA GLN A 51 18.53 4.56 4.32
C GLN A 51 19.37 5.09 3.14
N LEU A 52 18.74 5.65 2.11
CA LEU A 52 19.41 6.22 0.94
C LEU A 52 19.32 7.75 1.02
N ASP A 53 20.38 8.42 0.58
CA ASP A 53 20.31 9.86 0.36
C ASP A 53 19.17 10.17 -0.63
N ARG A 54 18.33 11.15 -0.32
CA ARG A 54 17.16 11.56 -1.11
C ARG A 54 17.50 12.04 -2.52
N TYR A 55 18.78 12.34 -2.76
CA TYR A 55 19.31 12.74 -4.07
C TYR A 55 20.20 11.66 -4.70
N SER A 56 20.35 10.50 -4.05
CA SER A 56 21.07 9.37 -4.63
C SER A 56 20.38 8.87 -5.90
N LYS A 57 21.16 8.37 -6.84
CA LYS A 57 20.65 7.83 -8.10
C LYS A 57 19.72 6.64 -7.84
N GLU A 58 20.08 5.80 -6.87
CA GLU A 58 19.37 4.60 -6.44
C GLU A 58 17.99 4.98 -5.88
N PHE A 59 17.94 6.03 -5.06
CA PHE A 59 16.69 6.57 -4.52
C PHE A 59 15.74 7.04 -5.64
N ILE A 60 16.28 7.79 -6.61
CA ILE A 60 15.50 8.33 -7.72
C ILE A 60 14.95 7.18 -8.59
N VAL A 61 15.78 6.20 -8.93
CA VAL A 61 15.39 5.03 -9.74
C VAL A 61 14.31 4.21 -9.03
N ALA A 62 14.48 3.92 -7.73
CA ALA A 62 13.49 3.18 -6.95
C ALA A 62 12.14 3.92 -6.90
N ARG A 63 12.17 5.24 -6.67
CA ARG A 63 10.95 6.06 -6.69
C ARG A 63 10.30 6.07 -8.07
N MET A 64 11.07 6.20 -9.15
CA MET A 64 10.53 6.16 -10.51
C MET A 64 9.83 4.83 -10.80
N ALA A 65 10.41 3.70 -10.38
CA ALA A 65 9.80 2.39 -10.54
C ALA A 65 8.45 2.29 -9.79
N LEU A 66 8.37 2.79 -8.56
CA LEU A 66 7.13 2.78 -7.78
C LEU A 66 6.05 3.71 -8.36
N LEU A 67 6.45 4.89 -8.87
CA LEU A 67 5.53 5.79 -9.56
C LEU A 67 5.02 5.21 -10.88
N HIS A 68 5.88 4.47 -11.59
CA HIS A 68 5.49 3.72 -12.78
C HIS A 68 4.45 2.65 -12.42
N ARG A 69 4.72 1.81 -11.41
CA ARG A 69 3.76 0.80 -10.93
C ARG A 69 2.42 1.41 -10.52
N PHE A 70 2.44 2.51 -9.76
CA PHE A 70 1.23 3.26 -9.42
C PHE A 70 0.42 3.63 -10.66
N LEU A 71 1.06 4.23 -11.69
CA LEU A 71 0.36 4.61 -12.92
C LEU A 71 -0.17 3.40 -13.69
N ASN A 72 0.60 2.32 -13.80
CA ASN A 72 0.14 1.11 -14.48
C ASN A 72 -1.08 0.51 -13.78
N ARG A 73 -1.09 0.45 -12.45
CA ARG A 73 -2.26 -0.04 -11.70
C ARG A 73 -3.48 0.86 -11.89
N VAL A 74 -3.31 2.18 -11.89
CA VAL A 74 -4.41 3.13 -12.19
C VAL A 74 -4.90 2.97 -13.63
N ALA A 75 -3.99 2.82 -14.60
CA ALA A 75 -4.32 2.69 -16.02
C ALA A 75 -4.98 1.34 -16.36
N ASN A 76 -4.61 0.27 -15.67
CA ASN A 76 -5.20 -1.07 -15.84
C ASN A 76 -6.51 -1.25 -15.06
N HIS A 77 -6.87 -0.29 -14.20
CA HIS A 77 -8.10 -0.36 -13.45
C HIS A 77 -9.32 0.02 -14.34
N PRO A 78 -10.36 -0.81 -14.45
CA PRO A 78 -11.52 -0.56 -15.31
C PRO A 78 -12.24 0.75 -15.02
N VAL A 79 -12.42 1.08 -13.73
CA VAL A 79 -13.06 2.33 -13.29
C VAL A 79 -12.09 3.52 -13.26
N LEU A 80 -10.96 3.42 -12.54
CA LEU A 80 -10.06 4.57 -12.33
C LEU A 80 -9.46 5.11 -13.63
N SER A 81 -9.15 4.24 -14.60
CA SER A 81 -8.52 4.66 -15.87
C SER A 81 -9.41 5.58 -16.70
N CYS A 82 -10.74 5.49 -16.55
CA CYS A 82 -11.72 6.31 -17.24
C CYS A 82 -11.91 7.70 -16.61
N ASN A 83 -11.25 7.99 -15.48
CA ASN A 83 -11.43 9.25 -14.79
C ASN A 83 -10.79 10.43 -15.56
N GLN A 84 -11.52 11.54 -15.65
CA GLN A 84 -11.02 12.73 -16.35
C GLN A 84 -9.71 13.28 -15.75
N SER A 85 -9.49 13.15 -14.45
CA SER A 85 -8.23 13.58 -13.82
C SER A 85 -7.04 12.72 -14.26
N VAL A 86 -7.26 11.43 -14.52
CA VAL A 86 -6.25 10.52 -15.09
C VAL A 86 -5.96 10.93 -16.53
N LYS A 87 -7.00 11.16 -17.35
CA LYS A 87 -6.82 11.64 -18.73
C LYS A 87 -6.02 12.94 -18.77
N VAL A 88 -6.40 13.94 -17.97
CA VAL A 88 -5.67 15.23 -17.85
C VAL A 88 -4.23 15.00 -17.38
N PHE A 89 -4.02 14.12 -16.40
CA PHE A 89 -2.69 13.81 -15.92
C PHE A 89 -1.79 13.21 -17.01
N LEU A 90 -2.33 12.33 -17.87
CA LEU A 90 -1.57 11.64 -18.92
C LEU A 90 -1.37 12.47 -20.19
N THR A 91 -2.28 13.38 -20.51
CA THR A 91 -2.31 14.06 -21.82
C THR A 91 -2.03 15.57 -21.78
N ALA A 92 -2.38 16.26 -20.68
CA ALA A 92 -2.33 17.73 -20.67
C ALA A 92 -0.90 18.29 -20.73
N LYS A 93 -0.72 19.37 -21.50
CA LYS A 93 0.57 20.08 -21.55
C LYS A 93 0.87 20.75 -20.20
N PRO A 94 2.15 21.06 -19.89
CA PRO A 94 2.52 21.60 -18.57
C PRO A 94 1.74 22.87 -18.16
N SER A 95 1.46 23.77 -19.10
CA SER A 95 0.68 25.00 -18.89
C SER A 95 -0.78 24.71 -18.51
N GLU A 96 -1.45 23.83 -19.26
CA GLU A 96 -2.83 23.39 -19.03
C GLU A 96 -2.96 22.65 -17.69
N PHE A 97 -2.02 21.74 -17.41
CA PHE A 97 -2.02 20.99 -16.15
C PHE A 97 -1.86 21.90 -14.93
N ALA A 98 -1.16 23.03 -15.06
CA ALA A 98 -1.04 24.01 -13.99
C ALA A 98 -2.39 24.67 -13.62
N ILE A 99 -3.28 24.85 -14.59
CA ILE A 99 -4.62 25.40 -14.38
C ILE A 99 -5.47 24.41 -13.58
N HIS A 100 -5.50 23.14 -13.99
CA HIS A 100 -6.20 22.07 -13.25
C HIS A 100 -5.69 21.88 -11.82
N ARG A 101 -4.38 22.07 -11.60
CA ARG A 101 -3.78 22.01 -10.24
C ARG A 101 -4.16 23.23 -9.37
N LYS A 102 -4.30 24.42 -9.98
CA LYS A 102 -4.66 25.68 -9.29
C LYS A 102 -6.15 25.82 -9.03
N SER A 103 -6.99 25.12 -9.77
CA SER A 103 -8.41 24.97 -9.48
C SER A 103 -8.60 24.20 -8.16
N ARG A 104 -8.30 24.86 -7.03
CA ARG A 104 -8.38 24.28 -5.68
C ARG A 104 -9.68 24.71 -5.00
N GLN A 105 -10.36 23.69 -4.47
CA GLN A 105 -11.29 23.71 -3.32
C GLN A 105 -12.49 24.64 -3.43
N GLY A 106 -13.51 24.18 -4.16
CA GLY A 106 -14.88 24.46 -3.75
C GLY A 106 -15.16 23.85 -2.38
N LEU A 107 -16.01 24.54 -1.59
CA LEU A 107 -16.35 24.39 -0.18
C LEU A 107 -16.73 22.99 0.38
N LEU A 108 -16.54 21.89 -0.35
CA LEU A 108 -17.10 20.57 0.00
C LEU A 108 -16.22 19.70 0.92
N GLY A 109 -14.96 20.09 1.16
CA GLY A 109 -14.05 19.31 2.03
C GLY A 109 -14.32 19.42 3.54
N ARG A 110 -15.26 20.28 3.98
CA ARG A 110 -15.50 20.55 5.42
C ARG A 110 -16.71 19.81 6.02
N VAL A 111 -17.52 19.11 5.24
CA VAL A 111 -18.71 18.41 5.77
C VAL A 111 -18.37 16.98 6.26
N SER A 112 -17.22 16.43 5.86
CA SER A 112 -16.78 15.08 6.26
C SER A 112 -16.33 14.97 7.73
N SER A 113 -15.74 16.02 8.31
CA SER A 113 -15.10 15.94 9.64
C SER A 113 -16.09 15.74 10.80
N SER A 114 -17.31 16.25 10.70
CA SER A 114 -18.31 16.11 11.78
C SER A 114 -18.91 14.70 11.85
N PHE A 115 -19.09 14.04 10.69
CA PHE A 115 -19.57 12.66 10.63
C PHE A 115 -18.47 11.65 11.02
N HIS A 116 -17.21 11.92 10.67
CA HIS A 116 -16.10 11.01 10.99
C HIS A 116 -15.93 10.81 12.51
N ASN A 117 -16.17 11.85 13.31
CA ASN A 117 -16.11 11.75 14.78
C ASN A 117 -17.25 10.92 15.39
N LEU A 118 -18.46 10.96 14.80
CA LEU A 118 -19.58 10.11 15.22
C LEU A 118 -19.38 8.65 14.79
N ALA A 119 -18.82 8.42 13.61
CA ALA A 119 -18.49 7.10 13.11
C ALA A 119 -17.39 6.40 13.93
N ALA A 120 -16.43 7.14 14.48
CA ALA A 120 -15.33 6.58 15.28
C ALA A 120 -15.78 5.92 16.61
N VAL A 121 -16.94 6.31 17.14
CA VAL A 121 -17.49 5.79 18.42
C VAL A 121 -18.64 4.81 18.18
N TYR A 122 -19.23 4.81 16.99
CA TYR A 122 -20.36 3.96 16.64
C TYR A 122 -19.91 2.52 16.32
N MET A 123 -20.49 1.54 17.00
CA MET A 123 -20.24 0.13 16.74
C MET A 123 -21.20 -0.39 15.68
N ILE A 124 -20.67 -0.72 14.50
CA ILE A 124 -21.41 -1.37 13.41
C ILE A 124 -22.10 -2.62 13.92
N ARG A 125 -23.43 -2.67 13.77
CA ARG A 125 -24.25 -3.78 14.27
C ARG A 125 -24.30 -4.92 13.27
N GLN A 126 -24.35 -4.62 11.98
CA GLN A 126 -24.34 -5.63 10.92
C GLN A 126 -22.96 -5.68 10.26
N ARG A 127 -22.05 -6.43 10.88
CA ARG A 127 -20.74 -6.68 10.28
C ARG A 127 -20.86 -7.67 9.13
N ASN A 128 -20.30 -7.32 7.99
CA ASN A 128 -20.13 -8.24 6.89
C ASN A 128 -18.86 -9.06 7.14
N LEU A 129 -19.04 -10.38 7.35
CA LEU A 129 -17.97 -11.33 7.68
C LEU A 129 -16.84 -11.34 6.64
N GLU A 130 -17.15 -11.10 5.37
CA GLU A 130 -16.18 -11.04 4.27
C GLU A 130 -15.11 -9.97 4.53
N PHE A 131 -15.51 -8.75 4.89
CA PHE A 131 -14.57 -7.65 5.12
C PHE A 131 -13.81 -7.78 6.44
N ASP A 132 -14.39 -8.44 7.43
CA ASP A 132 -13.70 -8.78 8.67
C ASP A 132 -12.58 -9.80 8.42
N GLN A 133 -12.84 -10.84 7.62
CA GLN A 133 -11.82 -11.79 7.18
C GLN A 133 -10.70 -11.12 6.40
N VAL A 134 -11.03 -10.17 5.52
CA VAL A 134 -10.02 -9.39 4.79
C VAL A 134 -9.18 -8.56 5.77
N ARG A 135 -9.79 -7.94 6.80
CA ARG A 135 -9.06 -7.14 7.80
C ARG A 135 -8.06 -7.99 8.60
N GLU A 136 -8.48 -9.19 9.01
CA GLU A 136 -7.59 -10.15 9.67
C GLU A 136 -6.47 -10.60 8.73
N TYR A 137 -6.81 -10.95 7.50
CA TYR A 137 -5.85 -11.36 6.47
C TYR A 137 -4.78 -10.30 6.23
N VAL A 138 -5.15 -9.04 6.00
CA VAL A 138 -4.17 -7.97 5.71
C VAL A 138 -3.32 -7.61 6.93
N THR A 139 -3.85 -7.81 8.14
CA THR A 139 -3.07 -7.65 9.38
C THR A 139 -1.99 -8.71 9.46
N CYS A 140 -2.36 -9.99 9.33
CA CYS A 140 -1.41 -11.11 9.31
C CYS A 140 -0.39 -10.96 8.17
N LEU A 141 -0.85 -10.63 6.96
CA LEU A 141 0.03 -10.40 5.82
C LEU A 141 1.04 -9.27 6.09
N GLY A 142 0.59 -8.18 6.73
CA GLY A 142 1.45 -7.05 7.09
C GLY A 142 2.59 -7.46 8.01
N GLU A 143 2.28 -8.22 9.06
CA GLU A 143 3.28 -8.77 9.98
C GLU A 143 4.29 -9.67 9.25
N LYS A 144 3.82 -10.54 8.35
CA LYS A 144 4.72 -11.40 7.55
C LYS A 144 5.61 -10.58 6.63
N LEU A 145 5.09 -9.55 5.96
CA LEU A 145 5.87 -8.69 5.08
C LEU A 145 6.89 -7.84 5.83
N ILE A 146 6.58 -7.39 7.05
CA ILE A 146 7.56 -6.72 7.93
C ILE A 146 8.71 -7.68 8.26
N ASN A 147 8.41 -8.96 8.54
CA ASN A 147 9.47 -9.94 8.80
C ASN A 147 10.32 -10.22 7.55
N VAL A 148 9.69 -10.32 6.37
CA VAL A 148 10.41 -10.44 5.10
C VAL A 148 11.34 -9.24 4.87
N ASP A 149 10.86 -8.02 5.10
CA ASP A 149 11.67 -6.80 5.00
C ASP A 149 12.87 -6.82 5.96
N LYS A 150 12.66 -7.19 7.23
CA LYS A 150 13.75 -7.32 8.22
C LYS A 150 14.80 -8.35 7.81
N ILE A 151 14.37 -9.53 7.36
CA ILE A 151 15.28 -10.60 6.89
C ILE A 151 16.04 -10.14 5.65
N SER A 152 15.34 -9.49 4.72
CA SER A 152 15.90 -8.92 3.48
C SER A 152 17.00 -7.90 3.78
N GLN A 153 16.78 -6.98 4.72
CA GLN A 153 17.79 -6.02 5.17
C GLN A 153 18.99 -6.68 5.86
N ARG A 154 18.74 -7.72 6.67
CA ARG A 154 19.81 -8.48 7.31
C ARG A 154 20.70 -9.19 6.28
N ILE A 155 20.10 -9.91 5.33
CA ILE A 155 20.83 -10.59 4.25
C ILE A 155 21.66 -9.59 3.44
N TYR A 156 21.09 -8.42 3.14
CA TYR A 156 21.83 -7.37 2.43
C TYR A 156 23.05 -6.90 3.22
N LYS A 157 22.90 -6.64 4.53
CA LYS A 157 24.00 -6.23 5.40
C LYS A 157 25.09 -7.31 5.50
N GLU A 158 24.72 -8.55 5.79
CA GLU A 158 25.65 -9.68 5.84
C GLU A 158 26.35 -9.87 4.48
N GLY A 159 25.64 -9.65 3.37
CA GLY A 159 26.22 -9.69 2.03
C GLY A 159 27.25 -8.59 1.78
N GLN A 160 27.08 -7.39 2.34
CA GLN A 160 28.07 -6.30 2.27
C GLN A 160 29.31 -6.63 3.10
N GLU A 161 29.13 -7.18 4.30
CA GLU A 161 30.22 -7.61 5.17
C GLU A 161 31.04 -8.72 4.50
N TYR A 162 30.37 -9.71 3.89
CA TYR A 162 31.04 -10.77 3.14
C TYR A 162 31.82 -10.25 1.92
N LEU A 163 31.25 -9.28 1.17
CA LEU A 163 31.97 -8.65 0.06
C LEU A 163 33.25 -7.94 0.54
N TYR A 164 33.18 -7.28 1.68
CA TYR A 164 34.36 -6.65 2.28
C TYR A 164 35.43 -7.69 2.60
N GLU A 165 35.08 -8.82 3.21
CA GLU A 165 36.01 -9.93 3.50
C GLU A 165 36.67 -10.48 2.23
N LEU A 166 35.89 -10.71 1.17
CA LEU A 166 36.42 -11.18 -0.12
C LEU A 166 37.48 -10.22 -0.69
N HIS A 167 37.22 -8.91 -0.67
CA HIS A 167 38.20 -7.91 -1.12
C HIS A 167 39.46 -7.87 -0.24
N GLN A 168 39.39 -8.25 1.05
CA GLN A 168 40.57 -8.37 1.90
C GLN A 168 41.36 -9.66 1.63
N MET A 169 40.70 -10.74 1.22
CA MET A 169 41.35 -12.03 0.96
C MET A 169 42.24 -12.01 -0.30
N HIS A 170 41.83 -11.32 -1.37
CA HIS A 170 42.62 -11.21 -2.59
C HIS A 170 44.08 -10.73 -2.38
N PRO A 171 44.34 -9.59 -1.70
CA PRO A 171 45.70 -9.14 -1.45
C PRO A 171 46.47 -10.06 -0.49
N ILE A 172 45.79 -10.74 0.44
CA ILE A 172 46.43 -11.71 1.35
C ILE A 172 47.05 -12.87 0.54
N PHE A 173 46.27 -13.49 -0.36
CA PHE A 173 46.79 -14.56 -1.21
C PHE A 173 47.90 -14.07 -2.15
N THR A 174 47.77 -12.87 -2.69
CA THR A 174 48.79 -12.25 -3.54
C THR A 174 50.10 -12.02 -2.78
N LEU A 175 50.05 -11.46 -1.57
CA LEU A 175 51.24 -11.24 -0.73
C LEU A 175 51.85 -12.57 -0.27
N TRP A 176 51.02 -13.55 0.08
CA TRP A 176 51.50 -14.88 0.46
C TRP A 176 52.22 -15.58 -0.70
N SER A 177 51.73 -15.43 -1.92
CA SER A 177 52.37 -15.98 -3.12
C SER A 177 53.79 -15.47 -3.37
N ALA A 178 54.14 -14.28 -2.85
CA ALA A 178 55.48 -13.72 -2.92
C ALA A 178 56.44 -14.31 -1.87
N SER A 179 55.91 -14.83 -0.77
CA SER A 179 56.68 -15.45 0.32
C SER A 179 56.89 -16.95 0.11
N GLU A 180 56.01 -17.62 -0.64
CA GLU A 180 56.03 -19.07 -0.89
C GLU A 180 56.14 -19.38 -2.40
N PRO A 181 57.35 -19.38 -2.99
CA PRO A 181 57.53 -19.54 -4.44
C PRO A 181 56.97 -20.86 -5.00
N GLU A 182 57.04 -21.95 -4.24
CA GLU A 182 56.55 -23.27 -4.66
C GLU A 182 55.02 -23.34 -4.73
N LEU A 183 54.32 -22.55 -3.90
CA LEU A 183 52.85 -22.49 -3.86
C LEU A 183 52.30 -21.30 -4.66
N SER A 184 53.18 -20.44 -5.18
CA SER A 184 52.83 -19.18 -5.83
C SER A 184 51.75 -19.33 -6.92
N PRO A 185 51.82 -20.30 -7.85
CA PRO A 185 50.80 -20.47 -8.88
C PRO A 185 49.40 -20.71 -8.31
N VAL A 186 49.28 -21.60 -7.31
CA VAL A 186 47.98 -21.92 -6.68
C VAL A 186 47.48 -20.76 -5.84
N LEU A 187 48.36 -20.07 -5.10
CA LEU A 187 47.98 -18.91 -4.30
C LEU A 187 47.46 -17.76 -5.19
N LEU A 188 48.07 -17.53 -6.36
CA LEU A 188 47.58 -16.55 -7.34
C LEU A 188 46.26 -16.97 -8.00
N ALA A 189 46.09 -18.27 -8.30
CA ALA A 189 44.83 -18.81 -8.79
C ALA A 189 43.70 -18.62 -7.76
N MET A 190 43.97 -18.90 -6.48
CA MET A 190 43.02 -18.65 -5.38
C MET A 190 42.70 -17.15 -5.24
N ALA A 191 43.70 -16.26 -5.36
CA ALA A 191 43.48 -14.81 -5.34
C ALA A 191 42.52 -14.35 -6.46
N THR A 192 42.66 -14.95 -7.66
CA THR A 192 41.81 -14.66 -8.82
C THR A 192 40.39 -15.18 -8.61
N ALA A 193 40.23 -16.41 -8.09
CA ALA A 193 38.92 -16.98 -7.78
C ALA A 193 38.17 -16.16 -6.72
N VAL A 194 38.86 -15.69 -5.68
CA VAL A 194 38.30 -14.79 -4.67
C VAL A 194 37.82 -13.47 -5.28
N GLU A 195 38.59 -12.88 -6.20
CA GLU A 195 38.20 -11.66 -6.91
C GLU A 195 36.94 -11.87 -7.78
N HIS A 196 36.86 -13.00 -8.51
CA HIS A 196 35.64 -13.34 -9.25
C HIS A 196 34.42 -13.52 -8.34
N ASN A 197 34.58 -14.15 -7.17
CA ASN A 197 33.51 -14.26 -6.16
C ASN A 197 33.10 -12.87 -5.63
N ALA A 198 34.05 -11.96 -5.43
CA ALA A 198 33.78 -10.60 -4.98
C ALA A 198 32.94 -9.85 -6.03
N GLN A 199 33.30 -9.97 -7.31
CA GLN A 199 32.54 -9.37 -8.41
C GLN A 199 31.13 -9.95 -8.52
N ALA A 200 30.97 -11.27 -8.39
CA ALA A 200 29.67 -11.93 -8.38
C ALA A 200 28.79 -11.44 -7.21
N GLN A 201 29.36 -11.34 -6.01
CA GLN A 201 28.67 -10.85 -4.81
C GLN A 201 28.29 -9.36 -4.95
N GLN A 202 29.17 -8.54 -5.51
CA GLN A 202 28.90 -7.13 -5.79
C GLN A 202 27.72 -6.99 -6.77
N HIS A 203 27.65 -7.82 -7.81
CA HIS A 203 26.53 -7.83 -8.75
C HIS A 203 25.21 -8.21 -8.05
N VAL A 204 25.23 -9.14 -7.08
CA VAL A 204 24.06 -9.48 -6.28
C VAL A 204 23.56 -8.27 -5.48
N LEU A 205 24.47 -7.57 -4.80
CA LEU A 205 24.13 -6.40 -3.98
C LEU A 205 23.59 -5.22 -4.81
N VAL A 206 24.15 -4.98 -6.00
CA VAL A 206 23.71 -3.90 -6.90
C VAL A 206 22.36 -4.21 -7.56
N THR A 207 22.15 -5.47 -7.93
CA THR A 207 20.92 -5.92 -8.62
C THR A 207 19.79 -6.25 -7.62
N PHE A 208 20.09 -6.25 -6.32
CA PHE A 208 19.13 -6.52 -5.27
C PHE A 208 17.87 -5.67 -5.44
N THR A 209 16.77 -6.35 -5.73
CA THR A 209 15.53 -5.72 -6.19
C THR A 209 14.97 -4.74 -5.14
N PRO A 210 14.53 -3.53 -5.56
CA PRO A 210 13.80 -2.64 -4.67
C PRO A 210 12.56 -3.32 -4.09
N ASN A 211 12.34 -2.99 -2.83
CA ASN A 211 11.61 -3.75 -1.83
C ASN A 211 10.10 -3.86 -2.11
N ILE A 212 9.70 -4.85 -2.89
CA ILE A 212 8.29 -5.17 -3.16
C ILE A 212 7.52 -5.40 -1.84
N ALA A 213 8.17 -5.93 -0.79
CA ALA A 213 7.53 -6.07 0.51
C ALA A 213 7.12 -4.70 1.09
N GLN A 214 8.00 -3.69 1.04
CA GLN A 214 7.65 -2.33 1.46
C GLN A 214 6.54 -1.68 0.62
N GLU A 215 6.51 -1.94 -0.69
CA GLU A 215 5.39 -1.50 -1.53
C GLU A 215 4.07 -2.13 -1.07
N TYR A 216 4.07 -3.43 -0.79
CA TYR A 216 2.88 -4.12 -0.31
C TYR A 216 2.49 -3.72 1.12
N LEU A 217 3.44 -3.28 1.96
CA LEU A 217 3.10 -2.66 3.25
C LEU A 217 2.27 -1.38 3.04
N LEU A 218 2.65 -0.51 2.10
CA LEU A 218 1.84 0.66 1.75
C LEU A 218 0.48 0.27 1.16
N TYR A 219 0.43 -0.83 0.41
CA TYR A 219 -0.83 -1.34 -0.16
C TYR A 219 -1.77 -1.89 0.90
N ILE A 220 -1.22 -2.55 1.92
CA ILE A 220 -1.98 -3.02 3.09
C ILE A 220 -2.61 -1.84 3.82
N GLU A 221 -1.87 -0.76 4.01
CA GLU A 221 -2.45 0.46 4.59
C GLU A 221 -3.54 1.05 3.69
N ALA A 222 -3.36 1.06 2.36
CA ALA A 222 -4.41 1.49 1.43
C ALA A 222 -5.67 0.59 1.48
N VAL A 223 -5.51 -0.72 1.68
CA VAL A 223 -6.64 -1.65 1.88
C VAL A 223 -7.36 -1.37 3.19
N LYS A 224 -6.62 -1.16 4.29
CA LYS A 224 -7.20 -0.77 5.58
C LYS A 224 -7.97 0.55 5.47
N GLU A 225 -7.40 1.57 4.81
CA GLU A 225 -8.07 2.83 4.52
C GLU A 225 -9.37 2.63 3.71
N ALA A 226 -9.38 1.72 2.73
CA ALA A 226 -10.58 1.41 1.95
C ALA A 226 -11.67 0.72 2.78
N LEU A 227 -11.28 -0.24 3.64
CA LEU A 227 -12.20 -0.89 4.58
C LEU A 227 -12.82 0.13 5.54
N THR A 228 -12.04 1.06 6.10
CA THR A 228 -12.56 2.13 6.98
C THR A 228 -13.51 3.07 6.26
N ARG A 229 -13.24 3.41 4.98
CA ARG A 229 -14.15 4.22 4.17
C ARG A 229 -15.46 3.50 3.92
N ARG A 230 -15.42 2.20 3.59
CA ARG A 230 -16.62 1.36 3.44
C ARG A 230 -17.42 1.30 4.75
N ASP A 231 -16.75 1.12 5.88
CA ASP A 231 -17.38 1.10 7.20
C ASP A 231 -18.07 2.43 7.52
N SER A 232 -17.49 3.56 7.09
CA SER A 232 -18.12 4.88 7.24
C SER A 232 -19.46 4.97 6.47
N VAL A 233 -19.54 4.40 5.27
CA VAL A 233 -20.78 4.35 4.47
C VAL A 233 -21.81 3.45 5.14
N GLN A 234 -21.40 2.30 5.67
CA GLN A 234 -22.27 1.40 6.44
C GLN A 234 -22.85 2.10 7.69
N ILE A 235 -22.02 2.83 8.42
CA ILE A 235 -22.46 3.56 9.62
C ILE A 235 -23.47 4.65 9.26
N GLU A 236 -23.25 5.39 8.17
CA GLU A 236 -24.20 6.41 7.71
C GLU A 236 -25.58 5.80 7.42
N PHE A 237 -25.62 4.63 6.75
CA PHE A 237 -26.85 3.88 6.53
C PHE A 237 -27.51 3.45 7.85
N GLU A 238 -26.77 2.79 8.75
CA GLU A 238 -27.32 2.31 10.03
C GLU A 238 -27.89 3.45 10.88
N LEU A 239 -27.22 4.60 10.94
CA LEU A 239 -27.71 5.79 11.65
C LEU A 239 -29.01 6.33 11.05
N THR A 240 -29.11 6.40 9.72
CA THR A 240 -30.36 6.84 9.07
C THR A 240 -31.53 5.88 9.29
N VAL A 241 -31.25 4.56 9.34
CA VAL A 241 -32.26 3.54 9.68
C VAL A 241 -32.72 3.68 11.13
N GLU A 242 -31.79 3.89 12.07
CA GLU A 242 -32.11 4.12 13.48
C GLU A 242 -32.94 5.39 13.69
N GLU A 243 -32.59 6.48 13.00
CA GLU A 243 -33.35 7.72 13.06
C GLU A 243 -34.77 7.55 12.49
N LEU A 244 -34.91 6.88 11.35
CA LEU A 244 -36.20 6.55 10.77
C LEU A 244 -37.04 5.69 11.73
N LYS A 245 -36.44 4.67 12.35
CA LYS A 245 -37.11 3.82 13.34
C LYS A 245 -37.60 4.65 14.53
N LYS A 246 -36.76 5.52 15.07
CA LYS A 246 -37.11 6.42 16.19
C LYS A 246 -38.29 7.32 15.83
N LYS A 247 -38.30 7.90 14.63
CA LYS A 247 -39.39 8.76 14.14
C LYS A 247 -40.71 8.00 13.92
N ARG A 248 -40.63 6.76 13.41
CA ARG A 248 -41.80 5.88 13.27
C ARG A 248 -42.39 5.52 14.63
N THR A 249 -41.57 5.10 15.59
CA THR A 249 -42.02 4.79 16.96
C THR A 249 -42.61 6.02 17.67
N GLU A 250 -42.03 7.20 17.46
CA GLU A 250 -42.57 8.45 18.02
C GLU A 250 -43.96 8.77 17.46
N LYS A 251 -44.17 8.57 16.14
CA LYS A 251 -45.47 8.73 15.51
C LYS A 251 -46.49 7.72 16.04
N GLU A 252 -46.11 6.45 16.17
CA GLU A 252 -46.97 5.38 16.71
C GLU A 252 -47.40 5.68 18.15
N MET A 253 -46.48 6.14 19.01
CA MET A 253 -46.81 6.52 20.39
C MET A 253 -47.81 7.69 20.47
N LEU A 254 -47.66 8.70 19.60
CA LEU A 254 -48.59 9.84 19.55
C LEU A 254 -49.98 9.46 19.03
N LEU A 255 -50.07 8.45 18.15
CA LEU A 255 -51.34 7.90 17.67
C LEU A 255 -51.98 6.96 18.71
N ALA A 256 -51.19 6.15 19.42
CA ALA A 256 -51.69 5.26 20.48
C ALA A 256 -52.23 6.05 21.69
N GLY A 257 -51.66 7.22 22.00
CA GLY A 257 -52.18 8.13 23.02
C GLY A 257 -53.58 8.70 22.73
N GLU A 258 -54.09 8.52 21.51
CA GLU A 258 -55.44 8.91 21.09
C GLU A 258 -56.53 7.92 21.58
N GLN A 259 -56.14 6.67 21.94
CA GLN A 259 -57.06 5.60 22.35
C GLN A 259 -57.20 5.43 23.88
N ALA A 260 -56.49 6.22 24.69
CA ALA A 260 -56.70 6.21 26.14
C ALA A 260 -58.01 6.94 26.49
N PRO A 261 -58.97 6.32 27.21
CA PRO A 261 -60.21 6.98 27.58
C PRO A 261 -59.90 8.19 28.47
N THR A 262 -60.36 9.37 28.07
CA THR A 262 -60.36 10.57 28.91
C THR A 262 -61.33 10.38 30.06
N THR A 263 -60.88 9.81 31.18
CA THR A 263 -61.56 9.99 32.46
C THR A 263 -60.89 11.15 33.21
N ASN A 264 -61.59 12.29 33.20
CA ASN A 264 -61.46 13.45 34.08
C ASN A 264 -60.08 14.12 34.19
N ALA A 265 -59.87 15.17 33.40
CA ALA A 265 -58.94 16.24 33.73
C ALA A 265 -59.73 17.54 33.95
N THR A 266 -59.89 17.90 35.21
CA THR A 266 -60.38 19.21 35.65
C THR A 266 -59.48 20.32 35.13
N THR A 267 -60.14 21.32 34.58
CA THR A 267 -59.69 22.59 34.03
C THR A 267 -58.72 23.31 34.97
N GLY A 268 -57.47 23.50 34.54
CA GLY A 268 -56.46 24.31 35.20
C GLY A 268 -55.91 25.39 34.27
N GLY A 269 -56.79 26.26 33.77
CA GLY A 269 -56.41 27.43 32.99
C GLY A 269 -56.11 28.62 33.90
N PHE A 270 -54.84 29.01 34.01
CA PHE A 270 -54.43 30.28 34.61
C PHE A 270 -54.31 31.32 33.50
N SER A 271 -55.17 32.35 33.52
CA SER A 271 -55.16 33.48 32.60
C SER A 271 -54.71 34.73 33.36
N LEU A 272 -53.55 35.29 32.99
CA LEU A 272 -53.14 36.63 33.39
C LEU A 272 -52.65 37.42 32.17
N GLY A 273 -53.49 38.37 31.73
CA GLY A 273 -53.10 39.59 31.00
C GLY A 273 -52.43 39.45 29.63
N GLY A 274 -53.22 39.57 28.56
CA GLY A 274 -52.80 40.10 27.25
C GLY A 274 -51.82 39.24 26.43
N THR A 275 -52.31 38.69 25.31
CA THR A 275 -51.64 37.76 24.36
C THR A 275 -51.55 36.30 24.83
N ALA A 276 -52.67 35.60 24.68
CA ALA A 276 -52.73 34.14 24.76
C ALA A 276 -52.06 33.53 23.51
N LEU A 277 -50.76 33.23 23.64
CA LEU A 277 -49.93 32.56 22.63
C LEU A 277 -49.55 31.14 23.11
N TRP A 278 -50.51 30.39 23.62
CA TRP A 278 -50.28 29.03 24.12
C TRP A 278 -51.23 28.06 23.40
N LYS A 279 -50.69 27.31 22.44
CA LYS A 279 -51.39 26.22 21.74
C LYS A 279 -51.92 25.20 22.74
N SER A 280 -53.09 24.63 22.46
CA SER A 280 -53.62 23.52 23.26
C SER A 280 -52.72 22.28 23.16
N ALA A 281 -52.76 21.39 24.15
CA ALA A 281 -51.99 20.13 24.11
C ALA A 281 -52.34 19.27 22.88
N GLY A 282 -53.58 19.36 22.39
CA GLY A 282 -54.02 18.74 21.14
C GLY A 282 -53.37 19.37 19.91
N GLU A 283 -53.37 20.70 19.79
CA GLU A 283 -52.74 21.41 18.67
C GLU A 283 -51.21 21.20 18.62
N MET A 284 -50.53 21.13 19.76
CA MET A 284 -49.09 20.82 19.80
C MET A 284 -48.79 19.38 19.33
N ARG A 285 -49.67 18.43 19.65
CA ARG A 285 -49.57 17.04 19.18
C ARG A 285 -49.83 16.94 17.67
N ASP A 286 -50.85 17.63 17.17
CA ASP A 286 -51.22 17.63 15.75
C ASP A 286 -50.12 18.26 14.89
N ASP A 287 -49.54 19.39 15.34
CA ASP A 287 -48.35 19.99 14.75
C ASP A 287 -47.18 19.00 14.66
N LYS A 288 -46.96 18.22 15.73
CA LYS A 288 -45.87 17.25 15.82
C LYS A 288 -46.11 16.06 14.90
N LEU A 289 -47.35 15.57 14.83
CA LEU A 289 -47.76 14.53 13.89
C LEU A 289 -47.60 15.00 12.44
N GLN A 290 -47.93 16.26 12.13
CA GLN A 290 -47.74 16.84 10.80
C GLN A 290 -46.25 16.93 10.43
N ARG A 291 -45.39 17.37 11.36
CA ARG A 291 -43.93 17.37 11.16
C ARG A 291 -43.38 15.98 10.93
N LEU A 292 -43.82 14.98 11.70
CA LEU A 292 -43.41 13.59 11.52
C LEU A 292 -43.91 13.01 10.18
N ALA A 293 -45.12 13.38 9.76
CA ALA A 293 -45.67 12.97 8.46
C ALA A 293 -44.87 13.52 7.26
N GLN A 294 -44.22 14.68 7.40
CA GLN A 294 -43.32 15.24 6.38
C GLN A 294 -41.90 14.66 6.47
N ALA A 295 -41.37 14.46 7.67
CA ALA A 295 -40.00 13.99 7.88
C ALA A 295 -39.81 12.50 7.56
N ILE A 296 -40.79 11.64 7.88
CA ILE A 296 -40.67 10.18 7.68
C ILE A 296 -40.46 9.83 6.19
N PRO A 297 -41.22 10.34 5.21
CA PRO A 297 -40.98 10.07 3.80
C PRO A 297 -39.59 10.51 3.31
N GLN A 298 -39.09 11.65 3.80
CA GLN A 298 -37.74 12.12 3.45
C GLN A 298 -36.66 11.18 4.01
N LEU A 299 -36.81 10.73 5.25
CA LEU A 299 -35.91 9.75 5.86
C LEU A 299 -35.99 8.38 5.18
N VAL A 300 -37.18 7.94 4.74
CA VAL A 300 -37.31 6.69 3.94
C VAL A 300 -36.49 6.79 2.66
N LYS A 301 -36.64 7.88 1.91
CA LYS A 301 -35.84 8.12 0.70
C LYS A 301 -34.34 8.15 1.00
N GLN A 302 -33.93 8.81 2.09
CA GLN A 302 -32.52 8.87 2.48
C GLN A 302 -31.96 7.48 2.87
N VAL A 303 -32.77 6.65 3.51
CA VAL A 303 -32.42 5.25 3.83
C VAL A 303 -32.23 4.44 2.55
N GLU A 304 -33.12 4.57 1.56
CA GLU A 304 -32.98 3.92 0.25
C GLU A 304 -31.70 4.37 -0.47
N GLU A 305 -31.45 5.69 -0.55
CA GLU A 305 -30.23 6.24 -1.16
C GLU A 305 -28.96 5.75 -0.45
N ASN A 306 -28.98 5.65 0.89
CA ASN A 306 -27.84 5.17 1.65
C ASN A 306 -27.66 3.65 1.53
N GLN A 307 -28.74 2.89 1.37
CA GLN A 307 -28.68 1.47 1.09
C GLN A 307 -27.98 1.22 -0.25
N ASP A 308 -28.38 1.93 -1.31
CA ASP A 308 -27.74 1.84 -2.63
C ASP A 308 -26.24 2.16 -2.55
N LYS A 309 -25.86 3.19 -1.78
CA LYS A 309 -24.44 3.53 -1.54
C LYS A 309 -23.68 2.40 -0.85
N VAL A 310 -24.28 1.74 0.14
CA VAL A 310 -23.65 0.60 0.83
C VAL A 310 -23.45 -0.57 -0.12
N GLU A 311 -24.46 -0.91 -0.92
CA GLU A 311 -24.38 -2.00 -1.90
C GLU A 311 -23.29 -1.72 -2.94
N CYS A 312 -23.27 -0.50 -3.50
CA CYS A 312 -22.24 -0.06 -4.42
C CYS A 312 -20.84 -0.06 -3.77
N ALA A 313 -20.71 0.38 -2.51
CA ALA A 313 -19.45 0.36 -1.78
C ALA A 313 -18.92 -1.06 -1.59
N ASN A 314 -19.80 -2.00 -1.23
CA ASN A 314 -19.45 -3.39 -1.03
C ASN A 314 -18.96 -4.04 -2.33
N GLU A 315 -19.70 -3.85 -3.43
CA GLU A 315 -19.37 -4.47 -4.72
C GLU A 315 -18.06 -3.91 -5.31
N ASN A 316 -17.90 -2.58 -5.27
CA ASN A 316 -16.67 -1.94 -5.75
C ASN A 316 -15.44 -2.40 -4.95
N LEU A 317 -15.55 -2.45 -3.62
CA LEU A 317 -14.44 -2.87 -2.78
C LEU A 317 -14.12 -4.36 -2.96
N ARG A 318 -15.13 -5.22 -3.10
CA ARG A 318 -14.95 -6.65 -3.39
C ARG A 318 -14.17 -6.86 -4.69
N ALA A 319 -14.64 -6.25 -5.78
CA ALA A 319 -13.99 -6.37 -7.08
C ALA A 319 -12.53 -5.88 -7.07
N ASP A 320 -12.27 -4.80 -6.32
CA ASP A 320 -10.91 -4.27 -6.16
C ASP A 320 -10.01 -5.16 -5.30
N LEU A 321 -10.55 -5.74 -4.22
CA LEU A 321 -9.83 -6.68 -3.37
C LEU A 321 -9.46 -7.94 -4.16
N GLU A 322 -10.37 -8.50 -4.95
CA GLU A 322 -10.09 -9.65 -5.81
C GLU A 322 -8.95 -9.35 -6.80
N ARG A 323 -9.01 -8.18 -7.47
CA ARG A 323 -7.94 -7.75 -8.37
C ARG A 323 -6.61 -7.60 -7.64
N TRP A 324 -6.62 -6.92 -6.50
CA TRP A 324 -5.42 -6.74 -5.68
C TRP A 324 -4.84 -8.09 -5.21
N HIS A 325 -5.68 -9.05 -4.83
CA HIS A 325 -5.24 -10.39 -4.45
C HIS A 325 -4.49 -11.09 -5.59
N TYR A 326 -5.02 -11.00 -6.82
CA TYR A 326 -4.38 -11.54 -8.01
C TYR A 326 -3.04 -10.84 -8.30
N GLU A 327 -3.04 -9.51 -8.37
CA GLU A 327 -1.82 -8.71 -8.63
C GLU A 327 -0.74 -8.99 -7.58
N LYS A 328 -1.10 -8.99 -6.30
CA LYS A 328 -0.20 -9.33 -5.20
C LYS A 328 0.41 -10.71 -5.35
N LYS A 329 -0.39 -11.72 -5.69
CA LYS A 329 0.12 -13.09 -5.86
C LYS A 329 1.13 -13.16 -7.00
N ASP A 330 0.84 -12.53 -8.13
CA ASP A 330 1.72 -12.51 -9.29
C ASP A 330 3.01 -11.73 -9.02
N ASP A 331 2.92 -10.54 -8.42
CA ASP A 331 4.08 -9.71 -8.10
C ASP A 331 5.00 -10.39 -7.08
N LEU A 332 4.46 -11.01 -6.02
CA LEU A 332 5.25 -11.77 -5.06
C LEU A 332 5.89 -13.01 -5.70
N LYS A 333 5.18 -13.72 -6.58
CA LYS A 333 5.74 -14.85 -7.31
C LYS A 333 6.92 -14.41 -8.17
N LYS A 334 6.75 -13.35 -8.96
CA LYS A 334 7.80 -12.78 -9.82
C LYS A 334 9.02 -12.35 -8.99
N LEU A 335 8.80 -11.73 -7.83
CA LEU A 335 9.87 -11.37 -6.90
C LEU A 335 10.67 -12.59 -6.45
N PHE A 336 10.01 -13.61 -5.90
CA PHE A 336 10.71 -14.78 -5.36
C PHE A 336 11.43 -15.58 -6.47
N VAL A 337 10.85 -15.68 -7.66
CA VAL A 337 11.50 -16.30 -8.82
C VAL A 337 12.72 -15.51 -9.25
N ALA A 338 12.62 -14.17 -9.34
CA ALA A 338 13.76 -13.32 -9.69
C ALA A 338 14.89 -13.45 -8.66
N LEU A 339 14.56 -13.47 -7.36
CA LEU A 339 15.52 -13.69 -6.29
C LEU A 339 16.21 -15.05 -6.42
N ALA A 340 15.44 -16.14 -6.63
CA ALA A 340 15.99 -17.48 -6.79
C ALA A 340 16.95 -17.56 -8.00
N ASN A 341 16.53 -17.03 -9.15
CA ASN A 341 17.37 -17.01 -10.35
C ASN A 341 18.65 -16.19 -10.17
N GLN A 342 18.58 -15.07 -9.45
CA GLN A 342 19.75 -14.26 -9.13
C GLN A 342 20.73 -15.01 -8.22
N GLN A 343 20.22 -15.75 -7.22
CA GLN A 343 21.04 -16.58 -6.34
C GLN A 343 21.67 -17.77 -7.07
N ILE A 344 20.92 -18.45 -7.94
CA ILE A 344 21.46 -19.53 -8.78
C ILE A 344 22.63 -19.02 -9.61
N LYS A 345 22.43 -17.91 -10.33
CA LYS A 345 23.49 -17.31 -11.16
C LYS A 345 24.72 -16.94 -10.33
N TYR A 346 24.52 -16.40 -9.13
CA TYR A 346 25.62 -16.07 -8.22
C TYR A 346 26.43 -17.32 -7.84
N TYR A 347 25.77 -18.39 -7.39
CA TYR A 347 26.47 -19.61 -7.00
C TYR A 347 27.13 -20.32 -8.17
N GLU A 348 26.54 -20.28 -9.38
CA GLU A 348 27.17 -20.79 -10.61
C GLU A 348 28.47 -20.05 -10.94
N GLN A 349 28.48 -18.72 -10.82
CA GLN A 349 29.68 -17.90 -11.01
C GLN A 349 30.77 -18.23 -9.99
N CYS A 350 30.38 -18.38 -8.73
CA CYS A 350 31.33 -18.73 -7.68
C CYS A 350 31.90 -20.14 -7.86
N LEU A 351 31.07 -21.10 -8.29
CA LEU A 351 31.53 -22.46 -8.58
C LEU A 351 32.55 -22.46 -9.72
N ALA A 352 32.23 -21.79 -10.83
CA ALA A 352 33.12 -21.70 -11.99
C ALA A 352 34.49 -21.09 -11.59
N ALA A 353 34.48 -20.03 -10.78
CA ALA A 353 35.71 -19.40 -10.29
C ALA A 353 36.60 -20.37 -9.50
N TRP A 354 36.01 -21.26 -8.68
CA TRP A 354 36.77 -22.26 -7.93
C TRP A 354 37.19 -23.46 -8.79
N GLU A 355 36.39 -23.85 -9.78
CA GLU A 355 36.75 -24.92 -10.72
C GLU A 355 38.00 -24.57 -11.54
N GLU A 356 38.19 -23.28 -11.87
CA GLU A 356 39.39 -22.76 -12.54
C GLU A 356 40.68 -22.97 -11.73
N VAL A 357 40.60 -23.10 -10.39
CA VAL A 357 41.76 -23.31 -9.50
C VAL A 357 42.19 -24.79 -9.44
N LEU A 358 41.27 -25.72 -9.70
CA LEU A 358 41.52 -27.16 -9.54
C LEU A 358 42.71 -27.71 -10.36
N PRO A 359 42.97 -27.27 -11.61
CA PRO A 359 44.13 -27.72 -12.37
C PRO A 359 45.45 -27.38 -11.68
N ASP A 360 45.58 -26.15 -11.15
CA ASP A 360 46.81 -25.70 -10.49
C ASP A 360 47.05 -26.49 -9.19
N MET A 361 45.98 -26.84 -8.47
CA MET A 361 46.08 -27.71 -7.28
C MET A 361 46.53 -29.14 -7.61
N LYS A 362 46.10 -29.69 -8.75
CA LYS A 362 46.49 -31.05 -9.20
C LYS A 362 47.91 -31.10 -9.75
N GLY A 363 48.45 -29.96 -10.18
CA GLY A 363 49.83 -29.81 -10.65
C GLY A 363 50.87 -29.70 -9.52
N ILE A 364 50.45 -29.48 -8.27
CA ILE A 364 51.35 -29.55 -7.11
C ILE A 364 51.65 -31.02 -6.82
N ASP A 365 52.87 -31.45 -7.14
CA ASP A 365 53.41 -32.73 -6.70
C ASP A 365 53.47 -32.72 -5.16
N THR A 366 52.57 -33.45 -4.50
CA THR A 366 52.53 -33.57 -3.02
C THR A 366 53.67 -34.43 -2.47
N THR A 367 54.69 -34.72 -3.28
CA THR A 367 55.94 -35.35 -2.83
C THR A 367 56.82 -34.37 -2.05
N PHE A 368 56.30 -33.86 -0.92
CA PHE A 368 57.11 -33.57 0.26
C PHE A 368 57.64 -34.87 0.90
N SER A 369 58.07 -35.83 0.06
CA SER A 369 58.58 -37.12 0.50
C SER A 369 60.11 -37.12 0.40
N SER A 370 60.71 -37.03 1.58
CA SER A 370 61.97 -37.69 1.97
C SER A 370 63.32 -36.96 1.85
N ASN A 371 63.48 -35.82 1.17
CA ASN A 371 64.84 -35.25 1.00
C ASN A 371 65.34 -34.26 2.08
N ASN A 372 64.51 -33.82 3.04
CA ASN A 372 64.96 -32.91 4.11
C ASN A 372 65.31 -33.59 5.45
N LYS A 373 65.35 -34.93 5.53
CA LYS A 373 65.82 -35.64 6.74
C LYS A 373 67.33 -35.87 6.80
N GLN A 374 68.11 -35.51 5.78
CA GLN A 374 69.56 -35.79 5.74
C GLN A 374 70.47 -34.60 6.04
N GLN A 375 69.96 -33.40 6.34
CA GLN A 375 70.81 -32.24 6.68
C GLN A 375 70.94 -31.93 8.18
N LEU A 376 70.55 -32.84 9.08
CA LEU A 376 70.75 -32.67 10.53
C LEU A 376 71.41 -33.90 11.19
N GLN A 377 72.45 -34.44 10.54
CA GLN A 377 73.44 -35.25 11.24
C GLN A 377 74.85 -34.72 10.91
N VAL A 378 75.67 -34.64 11.97
CA VAL A 378 77.07 -34.20 12.03
C VAL A 378 77.20 -32.66 12.08
N THR A 379 77.48 -32.04 13.22
CA THR A 379 78.69 -32.22 14.04
C THR A 379 78.42 -32.37 15.54
N SER A 380 79.03 -33.42 16.08
CA SER A 380 79.30 -33.74 17.49
C SER A 380 80.12 -32.69 18.24
#